data_AF-A0AA39SKW5-F1
#
_entry.id   AF-A0AA39SKW5-F1
#
_cell.length_a   1.000
_cell.length_b   1.000
_cell.length_c   1.000
_cell.angle_alpha   90.00
_cell.angle_beta   90.00
_cell.angle_gamma   90.00
#
_symmetry.space_group_name_H-M   'P 1'
#
loop_
_entity.id
_entity.type
_entity.pdbx_description
1 polymer ?
#
loop_
_entity_poly.entity_id
_entity_poly.type
_entity_poly.pdbx_seq_one_letter_code
_entity_poly.pdbx_strand_id
1 'polypeptide(L)'
;MEAHDIDVYQKTLKRFEELVPTLPRSKGWMTNHLVQYQGFWLIPTSPLKAVILMEDGHFKPQPTDIFLSTFPKAGTTWLKALIFATINRNNFDFSKHPLLTTGPHDCFPFLDPRNFSEIESLPPPRLLSIHYPFCLLPESVTATVGCRFVYVCRNPKDVFVSMWLFSNKMRPKEEPPLSLEEAFEMFSEGVSNHGPFWDHVLGYWKASLESPDKILFLKYEEVKRGPSVRVKKMAQFLGQPFSAEEENQGVVDEIVRMCSFDNLSNLQVNKTGHVVHISHNFDVIVNHSVFFRKGQVGDWENHLTAEMIQRLDHITNEKNEIISQVLRLSEASPAAPPHHPLSFLPISPQFPANFTSRASVCSPPRSPAPTLPVPPEPKARLEIGVLTVPLLPVWIQVSEVESRSWSSCDGGDDLGRLKKDRSSCDSERNHVRGKTSYTVGDFVGVKRKGKSSTVTWVCADRTGSGGASVTRATAWGR
;
A
#
# COMPACT_ATOMS: atom_id res chain seq x y z
N MET A 1 3.68 -21.13 15.13
CA MET A 1 3.89 -20.04 16.12
C MET A 1 3.81 -20.67 17.49
N GLU A 2 4.89 -20.60 18.25
CA GLU A 2 4.97 -21.21 19.59
C GLU A 2 4.15 -20.39 20.60
N ALA A 3 3.83 -20.96 21.77
CA ALA A 3 3.01 -20.27 22.78
C ALA A 3 3.65 -18.95 23.26
N HIS A 4 4.98 -18.86 23.24
CA HIS A 4 5.73 -17.64 23.56
C HIS A 4 5.54 -16.54 22.51
N ASP A 5 5.60 -16.88 21.22
CA ASP A 5 5.39 -15.93 20.13
C ASP A 5 3.97 -15.34 20.13
N ILE A 6 2.97 -16.16 20.52
CA ILE A 6 1.58 -15.70 20.68
C ILE A 6 1.48 -14.64 21.78
N ASP A 7 2.13 -14.85 22.94
CA ASP A 7 2.12 -13.89 24.04
C ASP A 7 2.80 -12.56 23.66
N VAL A 8 3.93 -12.62 22.95
CA VAL A 8 4.62 -11.42 22.45
C VAL A 8 3.75 -10.66 21.45
N TYR A 9 3.09 -11.35 20.52
CA TYR A 9 2.21 -10.70 19.54
C TYR A 9 1.01 -10.03 20.21
N GLN A 10 0.38 -10.69 21.18
CA GLN A 10 -0.74 -10.10 21.94
C GLN A 10 -0.31 -8.88 22.75
N LYS A 11 0.90 -8.89 23.34
CA LYS A 11 1.46 -7.70 24.01
C LYS A 11 1.65 -6.53 23.05
N THR A 12 2.18 -6.77 21.86
CA THR A 12 2.32 -5.73 20.83
C THR A 12 0.95 -5.19 20.38
N LEU A 13 -0.05 -6.05 20.20
CA LEU A 13 -1.41 -5.61 19.86
C LEU A 13 -2.03 -4.74 20.96
N LYS A 14 -1.86 -5.13 22.23
CA LYS A 14 -2.32 -4.33 23.36
C LYS A 14 -1.62 -2.96 23.41
N ARG A 15 -0.30 -2.91 23.20
CA ARG A 15 0.45 -1.66 23.07
C ARG A 15 -0.10 -0.78 21.94
N PHE A 16 -0.40 -1.37 20.79
CA PHE A 16 -1.00 -0.64 19.66
C PHE A 16 -2.36 -0.03 20.04
N GLU A 17 -3.24 -0.81 20.68
CA GLU A 17 -4.57 -0.37 21.11
C GLU A 17 -4.52 0.74 22.17
N GLU A 18 -3.55 0.68 23.08
CA GLU A 18 -3.31 1.71 24.10
C GLU A 18 -2.65 2.98 23.53
N LEU A 19 -1.78 2.84 22.53
CA LEU A 19 -1.06 3.95 21.91
C LEU A 19 -1.95 4.81 21.01
N VAL A 20 -2.72 4.20 20.11
CA VAL A 20 -3.48 4.91 19.05
C VAL A 20 -4.37 6.04 19.58
N PRO A 21 -5.09 5.92 20.71
CA PRO A 21 -5.89 7.01 21.27
C PRO A 21 -5.08 8.21 21.78
N THR A 22 -3.80 8.02 22.09
CA THR A 22 -2.92 9.06 22.64
C THR A 22 -2.26 9.95 21.58
N LEU A 23 -2.26 9.49 20.32
CA LEU A 23 -1.60 10.18 19.22
C LEU A 23 -2.44 11.36 18.69
N PRO A 24 -1.81 12.48 18.27
CA PRO A 24 -2.51 13.56 17.59
C PRO A 24 -3.27 13.05 16.36
N ARG A 25 -4.45 13.62 16.10
CA ARG A 25 -5.36 13.19 15.03
C ARG A 25 -5.62 14.32 14.06
N SER A 26 -5.78 13.97 12.79
CA SER A 26 -6.28 14.87 11.74
C SER A 26 -7.19 14.10 10.79
N LYS A 27 -7.96 14.82 9.97
CA LYS A 27 -8.85 14.22 8.96
C LYS A 27 -8.03 13.34 8.00
N GLY A 28 -8.60 12.21 7.58
CA GLY A 28 -7.99 11.33 6.58
C GLY A 28 -8.56 11.55 5.19
N TRP A 29 -7.76 11.20 4.17
CA TRP A 29 -8.16 11.34 2.76
C TRP A 29 -9.10 10.20 2.33
N MET A 30 -8.74 8.98 2.71
CA MET A 30 -9.47 7.73 2.42
C MET A 30 -10.12 7.13 3.67
N THR A 31 -9.72 7.61 4.85
CA THR A 31 -10.15 7.11 6.16
C THR A 31 -10.71 8.24 6.99
N ASN A 32 -11.42 7.90 8.08
CA ASN A 32 -12.02 8.91 8.95
C ASN A 32 -10.96 9.87 9.53
N HIS A 33 -9.82 9.31 9.93
CA HIS A 33 -8.71 10.08 10.46
C HIS A 33 -7.35 9.41 10.17
N LEU A 34 -6.30 10.21 10.32
CA LEU A 34 -4.91 9.81 10.44
C LEU A 34 -4.44 10.09 11.88
N VAL A 35 -3.40 9.39 12.31
CA VAL A 35 -2.68 9.67 13.55
C VAL A 35 -1.25 10.06 13.27
N GLN A 36 -0.69 10.98 14.04
CA GLN A 36 0.71 11.37 13.91
C GLN A 36 1.58 10.51 14.84
N TYR A 37 2.48 9.72 14.25
CA TYR A 37 3.45 8.89 14.96
C TYR A 37 4.86 9.30 14.54
N GLN A 38 5.68 9.72 15.51
CA GLN A 38 7.08 10.15 15.29
C GLN A 38 7.24 11.15 14.11
N GLY A 39 6.32 12.12 14.01
CA GLY A 39 6.36 13.16 12.97
C GLY A 39 5.69 12.80 11.64
N PHE A 40 5.20 11.56 11.46
CA PHE A 40 4.52 11.13 10.22
C PHE A 40 3.06 10.77 10.46
N TRP A 41 2.22 11.05 9.47
CA TRP A 41 0.79 10.76 9.49
C TRP A 41 0.53 9.37 8.92
N LEU A 42 -0.08 8.49 9.71
CA LEU A 42 -0.37 7.12 9.32
C LEU A 42 -1.85 6.81 9.55
N ILE A 43 -2.40 5.93 8.73
CA ILE A 43 -3.70 5.33 9.03
C ILE A 43 -3.54 4.46 10.29
N PRO A 44 -4.39 4.63 11.32
CA PRO A 44 -4.33 3.91 12.60
C PRO A 44 -4.84 2.47 12.49
N THR A 45 -4.48 1.77 11.42
CA THR A 45 -4.80 0.35 11.19
C THR A 45 -3.54 -0.34 10.68
N SER A 46 -3.56 -0.95 9.49
CA SER A 46 -2.41 -1.68 8.93
C SER A 46 -1.12 -0.84 8.90
N PRO A 47 -1.08 0.42 8.41
CA PRO A 47 0.17 1.15 8.30
C PRO A 47 0.89 1.40 9.64
N LEU A 48 0.19 1.94 10.64
CA LEU A 48 0.80 2.14 11.96
C LEU A 48 1.07 0.80 12.67
N LYS A 49 0.15 -0.17 12.58
CA LYS A 49 0.32 -1.48 13.20
C LYS A 49 1.55 -2.20 12.65
N ALA A 50 1.83 -2.08 11.35
CA ALA A 50 3.03 -2.63 10.73
C ALA A 50 4.31 -2.05 11.32
N VAL A 51 4.38 -0.73 11.49
CA VAL A 51 5.53 -0.07 12.10
C VAL A 51 5.78 -0.63 13.50
N ILE A 52 4.75 -0.68 14.36
CA ILE A 52 4.90 -1.19 15.74
C ILE A 52 5.28 -2.69 15.75
N LEU A 53 4.67 -3.50 14.89
CA LEU A 53 5.01 -4.92 14.80
C LEU A 53 6.44 -5.16 14.31
N MET A 54 6.93 -4.34 13.37
CA MET A 54 8.33 -4.39 12.93
C MET A 54 9.28 -3.95 14.06
N GLU A 55 8.94 -2.87 14.79
CA GLU A 55 9.70 -2.41 15.98
C GLU A 55 9.85 -3.52 17.03
N ASP A 56 8.76 -4.24 17.30
CA ASP A 56 8.74 -5.36 18.27
C ASP A 56 9.30 -6.68 17.69
N GLY A 57 9.84 -6.63 16.47
CA GLY A 57 10.57 -7.75 15.86
C GLY A 57 9.69 -8.87 15.30
N HIS A 58 8.42 -8.63 15.02
CA HIS A 58 7.51 -9.61 14.40
C HIS A 58 7.78 -9.83 12.92
N PHE A 59 8.45 -8.89 12.25
CA PHE A 59 8.97 -9.10 10.91
C PHE A 59 10.44 -9.53 10.98
N LYS A 60 10.76 -10.63 10.31
CA LYS A 60 12.14 -11.16 10.23
C LYS A 60 12.73 -10.86 8.84
N PRO A 61 13.53 -9.79 8.69
CA PRO A 61 14.22 -9.51 7.44
C PRO A 61 15.28 -10.58 7.15
N GLN A 62 15.46 -10.90 5.88
CA GLN A 62 16.47 -11.84 5.40
C GLN A 62 17.53 -11.09 4.59
N PRO A 63 18.82 -11.50 4.63
CA PRO A 63 19.90 -10.84 3.90
C PRO A 63 19.69 -10.70 2.39
N THR A 64 18.79 -11.47 1.78
CA THR A 64 18.48 -11.42 0.36
C THR A 64 17.22 -10.61 0.03
N ASP A 65 16.58 -9.99 1.02
CA ASP A 65 15.38 -9.18 0.81
C ASP A 65 15.66 -7.96 -0.06
N ILE A 66 14.75 -7.70 -0.99
CA ILE A 66 14.75 -6.52 -1.83
C ILE A 66 13.47 -5.73 -1.54
N PHE A 67 13.66 -4.54 -0.97
CA PHE A 67 12.58 -3.62 -0.66
C PHE A 67 12.39 -2.59 -1.78
N LEU A 68 11.19 -2.52 -2.36
CA LEU A 68 10.77 -1.37 -3.15
C LEU A 68 10.06 -0.37 -2.24
N SER A 69 10.73 0.73 -1.92
CA SER A 69 10.15 1.81 -1.12
C SER A 69 9.74 3.00 -2.00
N THR A 70 8.56 3.55 -1.72
CA THR A 70 8.03 4.71 -2.44
C THR A 70 7.11 5.48 -1.52
N PHE A 71 7.03 6.81 -1.66
CA PHE A 71 5.83 7.50 -1.19
C PHE A 71 4.64 6.99 -2.04
N PRO A 72 3.42 6.83 -1.47
CA PRO A 72 2.27 6.38 -2.26
C PRO A 72 2.13 7.17 -3.56
N LYS A 73 1.84 6.46 -4.66
CA LYS A 73 1.64 7.03 -6.00
C LYS A 73 2.88 7.60 -6.70
N ALA A 74 4.07 7.38 -6.17
CA ALA A 74 5.34 7.74 -6.83
C ALA A 74 5.81 6.73 -7.91
N GLY A 75 5.01 5.71 -8.25
CA GLY A 75 5.31 4.77 -9.34
C GLY A 75 5.43 3.30 -8.95
N THR A 76 5.02 2.93 -7.73
CA THR A 76 5.17 1.60 -7.14
C THR A 76 4.74 0.45 -8.06
N THR A 77 3.55 0.51 -8.66
CA THR A 77 3.03 -0.56 -9.54
C THR A 77 3.94 -0.85 -10.73
N TRP A 78 4.48 0.21 -11.35
CA TRP A 78 5.37 0.06 -12.50
C TRP A 78 6.73 -0.52 -12.08
N LEU A 79 7.28 -0.02 -10.97
CA LEU A 79 8.57 -0.49 -10.46
C LEU A 79 8.50 -1.92 -9.89
N LYS A 80 7.36 -2.32 -9.30
CA LYS A 80 7.10 -3.72 -8.95
C LYS A 80 7.25 -4.62 -10.18
N ALA A 81 6.57 -4.28 -11.27
CA ALA A 81 6.64 -5.04 -12.51
C ALA A 81 8.07 -5.09 -13.08
N LEU A 82 8.75 -3.95 -13.18
CA LEU A 82 10.11 -3.88 -13.70
C LEU A 82 11.11 -4.69 -12.87
N ILE A 83 11.10 -4.55 -11.54
CA ILE A 83 12.01 -5.28 -10.66
C ILE A 83 11.68 -6.78 -10.70
N PHE A 84 10.40 -7.15 -10.62
CA PHE A 84 9.99 -8.55 -10.66
C PHE A 84 10.44 -9.24 -11.96
N ALA A 85 10.19 -8.61 -13.12
CA ALA A 85 10.62 -9.13 -14.41
C ALA A 85 12.14 -9.18 -14.53
N THR A 86 12.85 -8.17 -14.01
CA THR A 86 14.32 -8.14 -14.03
C THR A 86 14.94 -9.28 -13.21
N ILE A 87 14.44 -9.52 -12.00
CA ILE A 87 14.96 -10.56 -11.10
C ILE A 87 14.60 -11.96 -11.60
N ASN A 88 13.45 -12.12 -12.25
CA ASN A 88 12.95 -13.43 -12.68
C ASN A 88 13.09 -13.70 -14.19
N ARG A 89 13.84 -12.88 -14.93
CA ARG A 89 14.00 -13.01 -16.39
C ARG A 89 14.55 -14.37 -16.87
N ASN A 90 15.30 -15.06 -16.01
CA ASN A 90 15.83 -16.40 -16.29
C ASN A 90 14.98 -17.52 -15.68
N ASN A 91 13.98 -17.17 -14.86
CA ASN A 91 13.08 -18.12 -14.21
C ASN A 91 11.80 -18.34 -15.01
N PHE A 92 11.39 -17.35 -15.82
CA PHE A 92 10.17 -17.42 -16.62
C PHE A 92 10.43 -16.94 -18.05
N ASP A 93 9.88 -17.68 -19.00
CA ASP A 93 9.77 -17.22 -20.38
C ASP A 93 8.82 -16.02 -20.49
N PHE A 94 9.16 -15.04 -21.33
CA PHE A 94 8.37 -13.82 -21.50
C PHE A 94 6.93 -14.08 -21.97
N SER A 95 6.68 -15.14 -22.76
CA SER A 95 5.34 -15.49 -23.23
C SER A 95 4.45 -16.12 -22.15
N LYS A 96 5.05 -16.60 -21.05
CA LYS A 96 4.37 -17.24 -19.92
C LYS A 96 4.69 -16.55 -18.59
N HIS A 97 5.13 -15.29 -18.66
CA HIS A 97 5.60 -14.57 -17.50
C HIS A 97 4.44 -14.30 -16.52
N PRO A 98 4.63 -14.44 -15.19
CA PRO A 98 3.56 -14.27 -14.21
C PRO A 98 2.78 -12.96 -14.31
N LEU A 99 3.45 -11.87 -14.72
CA LEU A 99 2.80 -10.55 -14.91
C LEU A 99 1.70 -10.53 -15.99
N LEU A 100 1.60 -11.56 -16.83
CA LEU A 100 0.53 -11.68 -17.83
C LEU A 100 -0.80 -12.15 -17.22
N THR A 101 -0.73 -12.92 -16.13
CA THR A 101 -1.89 -13.56 -15.48
C THR A 101 -2.11 -13.10 -14.04
N THR A 102 -1.11 -12.45 -13.44
CA THR A 102 -1.08 -12.02 -12.04
C THR A 102 -0.69 -10.56 -11.97
N GLY A 103 -1.38 -9.76 -11.16
CA GLY A 103 -1.15 -8.31 -11.08
C GLY A 103 0.23 -7.99 -10.48
N PRO A 104 0.84 -6.84 -10.80
CA PRO A 104 2.14 -6.47 -10.23
C PRO A 104 2.15 -6.42 -8.69
N HIS A 105 1.01 -6.11 -8.05
CA HIS A 105 0.90 -6.06 -6.59
C HIS A 105 0.82 -7.44 -5.94
N ASP A 106 0.38 -8.46 -6.67
CA ASP A 106 0.34 -9.85 -6.20
C ASP A 106 1.69 -10.55 -6.40
N CYS A 107 2.36 -10.30 -7.54
CA CYS A 107 3.72 -10.81 -7.78
C CYS A 107 4.77 -10.20 -6.84
N PHE A 108 4.52 -9.01 -6.31
CA PHE A 108 5.44 -8.23 -5.50
C PHE A 108 4.66 -7.67 -4.30
N PRO A 109 4.46 -8.46 -3.24
CA PRO A 109 3.53 -8.12 -2.16
C PRO A 109 3.92 -6.84 -1.42
N PHE A 110 2.93 -6.19 -0.83
CA PHE A 110 3.14 -5.12 0.15
C PHE A 110 3.37 -5.73 1.52
N LEU A 111 4.32 -5.20 2.28
CA LEU A 111 4.61 -5.67 3.64
C LEU A 111 3.49 -5.22 4.58
N ASP A 112 2.61 -6.16 4.93
CA ASP A 112 1.42 -5.95 5.74
C ASP A 112 1.46 -6.89 6.96
N PRO A 113 1.02 -6.47 8.16
CA PRO A 113 1.01 -7.30 9.36
C PRO A 113 0.44 -8.71 9.16
N ARG A 114 -0.58 -8.86 8.30
CA ARG A 114 -1.27 -10.13 8.11
C ARG A 114 -0.49 -11.13 7.27
N ASN A 115 0.41 -10.67 6.42
CA ASN A 115 1.15 -11.52 5.50
C ASN A 115 2.57 -11.82 5.97
N PHE A 116 2.96 -11.46 7.19
CA PHE A 116 4.30 -11.76 7.71
C PHE A 116 4.60 -13.26 7.63
N SER A 117 3.66 -14.11 8.07
CA SER A 117 3.84 -15.57 7.99
C SER A 117 3.90 -16.10 6.56
N GLU A 118 3.14 -15.51 5.64
CA GLU A 118 3.17 -15.88 4.21
C GLU A 118 4.50 -15.46 3.58
N ILE A 119 4.99 -14.26 3.91
CA ILE A 119 6.29 -13.72 3.47
C ILE A 119 7.45 -14.56 4.00
N GLU A 120 7.38 -15.11 5.21
CA GLU A 120 8.39 -16.04 5.74
C GLU A 120 8.51 -17.32 4.91
N SER A 121 7.42 -17.75 4.25
CA SER A 121 7.40 -18.94 3.40
C SER A 121 7.86 -18.69 1.95
N LEU A 122 8.02 -17.43 1.54
CA LEU A 122 8.47 -17.09 0.19
C LEU A 122 9.95 -17.45 -0.04
N PRO A 123 10.32 -17.95 -1.22
CA PRO A 123 11.70 -18.26 -1.55
C PRO A 123 12.55 -16.97 -1.67
N PRO A 124 13.83 -17.01 -1.28
CA PRO A 124 14.75 -15.89 -1.48
C PRO A 124 15.15 -15.73 -2.97
N PRO A 125 15.43 -14.50 -3.46
CA PRO A 125 15.23 -13.23 -2.75
C PRO A 125 13.75 -12.85 -2.66
N ARG A 126 13.30 -12.39 -1.48
CA ARG A 126 11.92 -11.92 -1.31
C ARG A 126 11.80 -10.49 -1.83
N LEU A 127 10.77 -10.26 -2.65
CA LEU A 127 10.48 -8.96 -3.25
C LEU A 127 9.33 -8.29 -2.48
N LEU A 128 9.65 -7.28 -1.66
CA LEU A 128 8.71 -6.68 -0.70
C LEU A 128 8.55 -5.19 -0.91
N SER A 129 7.33 -4.69 -1.00
CA SER A 129 7.09 -3.25 -1.19
C SER A 129 6.62 -2.58 0.09
N ILE A 130 7.06 -1.34 0.29
CA ILE A 130 6.74 -0.52 1.47
C ILE A 130 6.45 0.93 1.10
N HIS A 131 5.69 1.60 1.96
CA HIS A 131 5.46 3.06 1.93
C HIS A 131 5.94 3.75 3.20
N TYR A 132 6.66 3.04 4.07
CA TYR A 132 7.07 3.58 5.36
C TYR A 132 8.24 4.57 5.17
N PRO A 133 8.22 5.73 5.84
CA PRO A 133 9.38 6.61 5.94
C PRO A 133 10.59 5.86 6.49
N PHE A 134 11.79 6.16 5.97
CA PHE A 134 12.99 5.41 6.33
C PHE A 134 13.27 5.40 7.83
N CYS A 135 13.05 6.53 8.53
CA CYS A 135 13.28 6.64 9.96
C CYS A 135 12.25 5.90 10.83
N LEU A 136 11.13 5.43 10.26
CA LEU A 136 10.18 4.57 10.97
C LEU A 136 10.48 3.08 10.78
N LEU A 137 11.44 2.73 9.92
CA LEU A 137 11.89 1.35 9.80
C LEU A 137 12.87 1.05 10.94
N PRO A 138 12.67 -0.04 11.70
CA PRO A 138 13.56 -0.38 12.80
C PRO A 138 14.95 -0.78 12.29
N GLU A 139 15.96 -0.65 13.14
CA GLU A 139 17.33 -1.10 12.86
C GLU A 139 17.38 -2.58 12.47
N SER A 140 16.49 -3.40 13.02
CA SER A 140 16.38 -4.81 12.62
C SER A 140 16.21 -4.99 11.11
N VAL A 141 15.59 -4.03 10.41
CA VAL A 141 15.38 -3.98 8.95
C VAL A 141 16.45 -3.11 8.26
N THR A 142 16.73 -1.92 8.78
CA THR A 142 17.65 -0.97 8.12
C THR A 142 19.12 -1.28 8.34
N ALA A 143 19.48 -2.09 9.33
CA ALA A 143 20.86 -2.51 9.60
C ALA A 143 21.15 -3.97 9.17
N THR A 144 20.14 -4.75 8.73
CA THR A 144 20.39 -6.11 8.21
C THR A 144 21.38 -6.06 7.05
N VAL A 145 22.48 -6.79 7.16
CA VAL A 145 23.49 -6.88 6.11
C VAL A 145 22.90 -7.67 4.93
N GLY A 146 23.09 -7.15 3.71
CA GLY A 146 22.63 -7.78 2.47
C GLY A 146 21.28 -7.26 1.95
N CYS A 147 20.35 -6.87 2.83
CA CYS A 147 19.07 -6.28 2.41
C CYS A 147 19.30 -5.06 1.53
N ARG A 148 18.56 -4.97 0.42
CA ARG A 148 18.65 -3.83 -0.52
C ARG A 148 17.35 -3.07 -0.60
N PHE A 149 17.44 -1.76 -0.78
CA PHE A 149 16.30 -0.86 -0.98
C PHE A 149 16.42 -0.18 -2.34
N VAL A 150 15.36 -0.25 -3.13
CA VAL A 150 15.15 0.63 -4.29
C VAL A 150 14.12 1.66 -3.86
N TYR A 151 14.53 2.92 -3.76
CA TYR A 151 13.62 4.03 -3.47
C TYR A 151 13.31 4.82 -4.74
N VAL A 152 12.03 5.10 -4.99
CA VAL A 152 11.63 5.96 -6.11
C VAL A 152 10.90 7.19 -5.61
N CYS A 153 11.46 8.36 -5.92
CA CYS A 153 10.79 9.64 -5.78
C CYS A 153 10.15 10.07 -7.10
N ARG A 154 9.21 11.01 -7.01
CA ARG A 154 8.50 11.58 -8.16
C ARG A 154 8.18 13.04 -7.85
N ASN A 155 7.98 13.87 -8.87
CA ASN A 155 7.59 15.27 -8.70
C ASN A 155 6.37 15.39 -7.75
N PRO A 156 6.45 16.22 -6.68
CA PRO A 156 5.40 16.33 -5.66
C PRO A 156 4.04 16.73 -6.24
N LYS A 157 4.01 17.56 -7.28
CA LYS A 157 2.79 18.03 -7.94
C LYS A 157 2.05 16.85 -8.61
N ASP A 158 2.80 16.00 -9.30
CA ASP A 158 2.30 14.77 -9.93
C ASP A 158 1.86 13.72 -8.90
N VAL A 159 2.62 13.58 -7.80
CA VAL A 159 2.28 12.68 -6.68
C VAL A 159 0.96 13.12 -6.05
N PHE A 160 0.83 14.41 -5.73
CA PHE A 160 -0.37 14.99 -5.16
C PHE A 160 -1.61 14.69 -6.03
N VAL A 161 -1.59 15.05 -7.31
CA VAL A 161 -2.70 14.81 -8.23
C VAL A 161 -3.03 13.32 -8.34
N SER A 162 -2.00 12.47 -8.45
CA SER A 162 -2.23 11.03 -8.52
C SER A 162 -2.78 10.44 -7.22
N MET A 163 -2.46 11.02 -6.07
CA MET A 163 -2.94 10.60 -4.76
C MET A 163 -4.37 11.08 -4.54
N TRP A 164 -4.68 12.34 -4.82
CA TRP A 164 -6.02 12.88 -4.72
C TRP A 164 -7.03 12.09 -5.58
N LEU A 165 -6.72 11.89 -6.87
CA LEU A 165 -7.59 11.11 -7.76
C LEU A 165 -7.75 9.65 -7.33
N PHE A 166 -6.69 9.04 -6.78
CA PHE A 166 -6.75 7.68 -6.27
C PHE A 166 -7.58 7.62 -4.97
N SER A 167 -7.35 8.54 -4.04
CA SER A 167 -8.06 8.60 -2.77
C SER A 167 -9.56 8.80 -2.98
N ASN A 168 -9.99 9.62 -3.93
CA ASN A 168 -11.41 9.76 -4.26
C ASN A 168 -12.05 8.50 -4.86
N LYS A 169 -11.27 7.62 -5.52
CA LYS A 169 -11.76 6.30 -5.94
C LYS A 169 -11.84 5.29 -4.79
N MET A 170 -11.00 5.48 -3.77
CA MET A 170 -10.87 4.58 -2.62
C MET A 170 -11.71 5.01 -1.41
N ARG A 171 -12.19 6.25 -1.39
CA ARG A 171 -13.02 6.82 -0.33
C ARG A 171 -14.37 6.09 -0.28
N PRO A 172 -14.96 5.87 0.92
CA PRO A 172 -16.31 5.31 1.04
C PRO A 172 -17.31 6.07 0.16
N LYS A 173 -18.25 5.35 -0.48
CA LYS A 173 -19.19 5.97 -1.43
C LYS A 173 -20.21 6.87 -0.76
N GLU A 174 -20.41 6.66 0.53
CA GLU A 174 -21.31 7.41 1.40
C GLU A 174 -20.72 8.78 1.79
N GLU A 175 -19.41 8.92 1.67
CA GLU A 175 -18.69 10.16 1.98
C GLU A 175 -18.60 11.05 0.74
N PRO A 176 -18.73 12.39 0.89
CA PRO A 176 -18.50 13.29 -0.24
C PRO A 176 -17.05 13.16 -0.74
N PRO A 177 -16.81 13.34 -2.06
CA PRO A 177 -15.47 13.41 -2.60
C PRO A 177 -14.64 14.48 -1.87
N LEU A 178 -13.37 14.16 -1.60
CA LEU A 178 -12.41 15.14 -1.09
C LEU A 178 -12.14 16.17 -2.21
N SER A 179 -12.43 17.44 -1.94
CA SER A 179 -12.17 18.50 -2.92
C SER A 179 -10.67 18.65 -3.20
N LEU A 180 -10.34 19.23 -4.35
CA LEU A 180 -8.93 19.46 -4.71
C LEU A 180 -8.27 20.41 -3.71
N GLU A 181 -8.97 21.48 -3.34
CA GLU A 181 -8.51 22.53 -2.43
C GLU A 181 -8.25 21.97 -1.04
N GLU A 182 -9.19 21.17 -0.51
CA GLU A 182 -9.02 20.56 0.81
C GLU A 182 -7.84 19.56 0.80
N ALA A 183 -7.76 18.70 -0.21
CA ALA A 183 -6.63 17.79 -0.35
C ALA A 183 -5.30 18.54 -0.47
N PHE A 184 -5.29 19.66 -1.21
CA PHE A 184 -4.10 20.46 -1.45
C PHE A 184 -3.59 21.12 -0.16
N GLU A 185 -4.48 21.71 0.64
CA GLU A 185 -4.12 22.27 1.94
C GLU A 185 -3.53 21.20 2.85
N MET A 186 -4.23 20.06 2.99
CA MET A 186 -3.76 18.95 3.80
C MET A 186 -2.38 18.44 3.34
N PHE A 187 -2.17 18.27 2.03
CA PHE A 187 -0.88 17.82 1.49
C PHE A 187 0.24 18.83 1.76
N SER A 188 -0.04 20.12 1.59
CA SER A 188 0.90 21.22 1.81
C SER A 188 1.32 21.33 3.28
N GLU A 189 0.42 21.01 4.20
CA GLU A 189 0.69 20.90 5.65
C GLU A 189 1.37 19.56 6.03
N GLY A 190 1.56 18.66 5.07
CA GLY A 190 2.15 17.33 5.27
C GLY A 190 1.17 16.27 5.76
N VAL A 191 -0.12 16.60 5.92
CA VAL A 191 -1.20 15.72 6.37
C VAL A 191 -1.69 14.83 5.23
N SER A 192 -1.00 13.71 5.03
CA SER A 192 -1.42 12.64 4.12
C SER A 192 -0.88 11.30 4.62
N ASN A 193 -1.43 10.16 4.21
CA ASN A 193 -0.93 8.87 4.67
C ASN A 193 0.55 8.68 4.24
N HIS A 194 1.42 8.37 5.20
CA HIS A 194 2.88 8.36 5.13
C HIS A 194 3.55 9.74 4.96
N GLY A 195 2.79 10.83 5.02
CA GLY A 195 3.30 12.20 4.97
C GLY A 195 3.96 12.65 6.28
N PRO A 196 4.75 13.73 6.29
CA PRO A 196 4.94 14.69 5.18
C PRO A 196 5.78 14.15 4.01
N PHE A 197 5.38 14.48 2.77
CA PHE A 197 6.02 13.98 1.54
C PHE A 197 7.52 14.32 1.48
N TRP A 198 7.88 15.59 1.71
CA TRP A 198 9.26 16.05 1.60
C TRP A 198 10.18 15.39 2.61
N ASP A 199 9.73 15.26 3.86
CA ASP A 199 10.45 14.56 4.92
C ASP A 199 10.62 13.06 4.60
N HIS A 200 9.61 12.43 4.00
CA HIS A 200 9.70 11.06 3.52
C HIS A 200 10.77 10.89 2.43
N VAL A 201 10.82 11.79 1.44
CA VAL A 201 11.84 11.74 0.37
C VAL A 201 13.22 12.02 0.92
N LEU A 202 13.34 13.01 1.81
CA LEU A 202 14.59 13.40 2.46
C LEU A 202 15.25 12.26 3.22
N GLY A 203 14.46 11.50 4.00
CA GLY A 203 14.98 10.39 4.79
C GLY A 203 15.68 9.36 3.92
N TYR A 204 15.05 8.96 2.82
CA TYR A 204 15.64 8.03 1.85
C TYR A 204 16.81 8.63 1.07
N TRP A 205 16.74 9.91 0.71
CA TRP A 205 17.85 10.58 0.03
C TRP A 205 19.11 10.58 0.89
N LYS A 206 19.02 11.03 2.14
CA LYS A 206 20.15 11.05 3.09
C LYS A 206 20.71 9.64 3.30
N ALA A 207 19.84 8.67 3.58
CA ALA A 207 20.24 7.29 3.78
C ALA A 207 20.93 6.70 2.53
N SER A 208 20.52 7.09 1.32
CA SER A 208 21.19 6.66 0.09
C SER A 208 22.59 7.24 -0.12
N LEU A 209 22.86 8.43 0.42
CA LEU A 209 24.21 9.01 0.41
C LEU A 209 25.12 8.32 1.43
N GLU A 210 24.57 7.94 2.58
CA GLU A 210 25.28 7.24 3.65
C GLU A 210 25.55 5.76 3.32
N SER A 211 24.65 5.11 2.57
CA SER A 211 24.72 3.69 2.26
C SER A 211 24.34 3.40 0.80
N PRO A 212 25.14 3.85 -0.18
CA PRO A 212 24.84 3.72 -1.62
C PRO A 212 24.78 2.28 -2.11
N ASP A 213 25.49 1.35 -1.46
CA ASP A 213 25.45 -0.09 -1.78
C ASP A 213 24.17 -0.78 -1.26
N LYS A 214 23.46 -0.12 -0.34
CA LYS A 214 22.23 -0.63 0.29
C LYS A 214 20.97 0.05 -0.25
N ILE A 215 21.05 1.31 -0.69
CA ILE A 215 19.89 2.09 -1.11
C ILE A 215 20.14 2.72 -2.48
N LEU A 216 19.41 2.25 -3.49
CA LEU A 216 19.36 2.86 -4.80
C LEU A 216 18.22 3.88 -4.85
N PHE A 217 18.58 5.16 -4.90
CA PHE A 217 17.63 6.26 -5.09
C PHE A 217 17.40 6.53 -6.59
N LEU A 218 16.14 6.51 -7.03
CA LEU A 218 15.71 6.77 -8.40
C LEU A 218 14.65 7.88 -8.44
N LYS A 219 14.50 8.49 -9.62
CA LYS A 219 13.41 9.42 -9.93
C LYS A 219 12.51 8.84 -11.00
N TYR A 220 11.20 8.88 -10.79
CA TYR A 220 10.20 8.35 -11.70
C TYR A 220 10.37 8.92 -13.12
N GLU A 221 10.63 10.21 -13.23
CA GLU A 221 10.79 10.93 -14.50
C GLU A 221 12.03 10.43 -15.26
N GLU A 222 13.10 10.08 -14.56
CA GLU A 222 14.32 9.53 -15.16
C GLU A 222 14.13 8.08 -15.60
N VAL A 223 13.34 7.29 -14.86
CA VAL A 223 12.92 5.95 -15.29
C VAL A 223 12.02 6.05 -16.52
N LYS A 224 11.12 7.02 -16.58
CA LYS A 224 10.25 7.27 -17.74
C LYS A 224 11.03 7.72 -18.97
N ARG A 225 12.03 8.58 -18.80
CA ARG A 225 12.86 9.11 -19.90
C ARG A 225 13.79 8.05 -20.51
N GLY A 226 14.34 7.16 -19.69
CA GLY A 226 15.32 6.16 -20.14
C GLY A 226 15.14 4.82 -19.44
N PRO A 227 14.03 4.10 -19.68
CA PRO A 227 13.69 2.89 -18.92
C PRO A 227 14.76 1.80 -19.03
N SER A 228 15.29 1.50 -20.23
CA SER A 228 16.32 0.46 -20.41
C SER A 228 17.59 0.77 -19.61
N VAL A 229 18.03 2.03 -19.58
CA VAL A 229 19.19 2.47 -18.79
C VAL A 229 18.96 2.27 -17.30
N ARG A 230 17.75 2.61 -16.80
CA ARG A 230 17.43 2.46 -15.37
C ARG A 230 17.21 1.01 -14.97
N VAL A 231 16.66 0.17 -15.85
CA VAL A 231 16.54 -1.28 -15.64
C VAL A 231 17.92 -1.92 -15.51
N LYS A 232 18.87 -1.59 -16.39
CA LYS A 232 20.25 -2.08 -16.26
C LYS A 232 20.92 -1.64 -14.96
N LYS A 233 20.75 -0.36 -14.58
CA LYS A 233 21.25 0.16 -13.30
C LYS A 233 20.65 -0.56 -12.10
N MET A 234 19.33 -0.81 -12.10
CA MET A 234 18.67 -1.58 -11.05
C MET A 234 19.19 -3.01 -10.99
N ALA A 235 19.32 -3.69 -12.12
CA ALA A 235 19.83 -5.06 -12.19
C ALA A 235 21.26 -5.17 -11.60
N GLN A 236 22.14 -4.22 -11.96
CA GLN A 236 23.49 -4.15 -11.40
C GLN A 236 23.47 -3.93 -9.89
N PHE A 237 22.69 -2.97 -9.39
CA PHE A 237 22.54 -2.70 -7.96
C PHE A 237 21.98 -3.92 -7.19
N LEU A 238 21.03 -4.63 -7.79
CA LEU A 238 20.44 -5.85 -7.22
C LEU A 238 21.33 -7.09 -7.40
N GLY A 239 22.58 -6.92 -7.85
CA GLY A 239 23.57 -8.01 -7.96
C GLY A 239 23.25 -9.03 -9.05
N GLN A 240 22.44 -8.64 -10.03
CA GLN A 240 22.02 -9.46 -11.17
C GLN A 240 22.22 -8.70 -12.50
N PRO A 241 23.42 -8.14 -12.77
CA PRO A 241 23.67 -7.35 -13.97
C PRO A 241 23.34 -8.16 -15.23
N PHE A 242 22.92 -7.46 -16.29
CA PHE A 242 22.75 -8.10 -17.59
C PHE A 242 24.12 -8.41 -18.19
N SER A 243 24.24 -9.57 -18.80
CA SER A 243 25.38 -9.94 -19.63
C SER A 243 25.31 -9.24 -20.99
N ALA A 244 26.45 -9.14 -21.67
CA ALA A 244 26.50 -8.62 -23.05
C ALA A 244 25.60 -9.41 -24.01
N GLU A 245 25.46 -10.73 -23.78
CA GLU A 245 24.57 -11.58 -24.56
C GLU A 245 23.09 -11.22 -24.35
N GLU A 246 22.65 -11.08 -23.10
CA GLU A 246 21.28 -10.64 -22.79
C GLU A 246 20.97 -9.25 -23.38
N GLU A 247 21.94 -8.34 -23.37
CA GLU A 247 21.78 -7.02 -24.00
C GLU A 247 21.68 -7.14 -25.52
N ASN A 248 22.54 -7.93 -26.17
CA ASN A 248 22.51 -8.15 -27.62
C ASN A 248 21.23 -8.87 -28.09
N GLN A 249 20.67 -9.75 -27.26
CA GLN A 249 19.41 -10.44 -27.51
C GLN A 249 18.17 -9.56 -27.24
N GLY A 250 18.35 -8.34 -26.74
CA GLY A 250 17.25 -7.40 -26.48
C GLY A 250 16.42 -7.73 -25.24
N VAL A 251 16.94 -8.53 -24.29
CA VAL A 251 16.22 -8.93 -23.06
C VAL A 251 15.77 -7.70 -22.26
N VAL A 252 16.62 -6.68 -22.18
CA VAL A 252 16.31 -5.44 -21.46
C VAL A 252 15.11 -4.72 -22.10
N ASP A 253 15.09 -4.63 -23.43
CA ASP A 253 14.02 -3.95 -24.15
C ASP A 253 12.71 -4.74 -24.07
N GLU A 254 12.79 -6.08 -24.06
CA GLU A 254 11.64 -6.95 -23.85
C GLU A 254 11.01 -6.78 -22.46
N ILE A 255 11.84 -6.70 -21.40
CA ILE A 255 11.37 -6.38 -20.03
C ILE A 255 10.67 -5.02 -20.01
N VAL A 256 11.27 -4.00 -20.62
CA VAL A 256 10.71 -2.63 -20.67
C VAL A 256 9.38 -2.62 -21.44
N ARG A 257 9.30 -3.32 -22.57
CA ARG A 257 8.10 -3.44 -23.40
C ARG A 257 6.98 -4.14 -22.64
N MET A 258 7.25 -5.30 -22.03
CA MET A 258 6.30 -6.08 -21.24
C MET A 258 5.79 -5.28 -20.03
N CYS A 259 6.68 -4.56 -19.35
CA CYS A 259 6.33 -3.75 -18.18
C CYS A 259 5.83 -2.34 -18.53
N SER A 260 5.66 -2.00 -19.82
CA SER A 260 5.19 -0.68 -20.22
C SER A 260 3.78 -0.39 -19.69
N PHE A 261 3.45 0.89 -19.52
CA PHE A 261 2.11 1.29 -19.08
C PHE A 261 1.03 0.76 -20.04
N ASP A 262 1.25 0.90 -21.34
CA ASP A 262 0.28 0.48 -22.36
C ASP A 262 0.08 -1.04 -22.34
N ASN A 263 1.16 -1.82 -22.19
CA ASN A 263 1.02 -3.27 -22.08
C ASN A 263 0.30 -3.67 -20.79
N LEU A 264 0.81 -3.24 -19.62
CA LEU A 264 0.26 -3.63 -18.33
C LEU A 264 -1.20 -3.22 -18.17
N SER A 265 -1.56 -1.97 -18.52
CA SER A 265 -2.94 -1.49 -18.39
C SER A 265 -3.91 -2.20 -19.33
N ASN A 266 -3.43 -2.82 -20.42
CA ASN A 266 -4.26 -3.53 -21.38
C ASN A 266 -4.46 -5.02 -21.10
N LEU A 267 -3.66 -5.61 -20.21
CA LEU A 267 -3.80 -7.00 -19.79
C LEU A 267 -5.14 -7.25 -19.08
N GLN A 268 -5.76 -8.40 -19.34
CA GLN A 268 -7.05 -8.76 -18.75
C GLN A 268 -6.99 -8.79 -17.22
N VAL A 269 -5.94 -9.37 -16.64
CA VAL A 269 -5.74 -9.38 -15.18
C VAL A 269 -5.73 -7.98 -14.56
N ASN A 270 -5.26 -6.96 -15.29
CA ASN A 270 -5.21 -5.58 -14.77
C ASN A 270 -6.50 -4.79 -15.06
N LYS A 271 -7.34 -5.27 -15.99
CA LYS A 271 -8.65 -4.68 -16.29
C LYS A 271 -9.74 -5.19 -15.36
N THR A 272 -9.76 -6.49 -15.09
CA THR A 272 -10.85 -7.17 -14.35
C THR A 272 -10.42 -7.81 -13.05
N GLY A 273 -9.11 -8.02 -12.85
CA GLY A 273 -8.58 -8.56 -11.60
C GLY A 273 -8.67 -7.55 -10.46
N HIS A 274 -8.44 -8.07 -9.25
CA HIS A 274 -8.50 -7.31 -8.03
C HIS A 274 -7.48 -7.83 -7.03
N VAL A 275 -7.12 -6.96 -6.10
CA VAL A 275 -6.31 -7.28 -4.92
C VAL A 275 -7.11 -6.89 -3.68
N VAL A 276 -6.87 -7.59 -2.58
CA VAL A 276 -7.50 -7.29 -1.30
C VAL A 276 -6.63 -6.30 -0.52
N HIS A 277 -7.10 -5.06 -0.37
CA HIS A 277 -6.54 -4.09 0.59
C HIS A 277 -7.36 -4.08 1.88
N ILE A 278 -6.83 -3.58 3.00
CA ILE A 278 -7.66 -3.33 4.20
C ILE A 278 -7.99 -1.86 4.32
N SER A 279 -9.24 -1.60 4.69
CA SER A 279 -9.63 -0.36 5.35
C SER A 279 -10.38 -0.72 6.63
N HIS A 280 -9.96 -0.17 7.78
CA HIS A 280 -10.70 -0.28 9.06
C HIS A 280 -11.10 -1.71 9.49
N ASN A 281 -10.16 -2.67 9.43
CA ASN A 281 -10.34 -4.08 9.78
C ASN A 281 -11.25 -4.92 8.85
N PHE A 282 -11.63 -4.37 7.68
CA PHE A 282 -12.34 -5.11 6.65
C PHE A 282 -11.55 -5.19 5.35
N ASP A 283 -11.70 -6.31 4.66
CA ASP A 283 -11.16 -6.51 3.32
C ASP A 283 -11.92 -5.63 2.31
N VAL A 284 -11.20 -4.69 1.72
CA VAL A 284 -11.62 -3.84 0.60
C VAL A 284 -11.05 -4.43 -0.67
N ILE A 285 -11.94 -4.88 -1.55
CA ILE A 285 -11.58 -5.31 -2.88
C ILE A 285 -11.19 -4.08 -3.71
N VAL A 286 -9.94 -4.05 -4.18
CA VAL A 286 -9.41 -2.98 -5.03
C VAL A 286 -9.17 -3.54 -6.42
N ASN A 287 -9.96 -3.07 -7.37
CA ASN A 287 -9.78 -3.44 -8.77
C ASN A 287 -8.40 -2.96 -9.25
N HIS A 288 -7.70 -3.82 -9.99
CA HIS A 288 -6.38 -3.51 -10.52
C HIS A 288 -6.38 -2.25 -11.40
N SER A 289 -7.48 -2.01 -12.12
CA SER A 289 -7.66 -0.84 -12.98
C SER A 289 -7.53 0.49 -12.25
N VAL A 290 -7.74 0.54 -10.93
CA VAL A 290 -7.57 1.75 -10.12
C VAL A 290 -6.09 2.19 -10.04
N PHE A 291 -5.15 1.26 -10.22
CA PHE A 291 -3.71 1.58 -10.23
C PHE A 291 -3.22 2.17 -11.56
N PHE A 292 -4.00 2.03 -12.64
CA PHE A 292 -3.65 2.53 -13.98
C PHE A 292 -4.50 3.76 -14.31
N ARG A 293 -3.85 4.90 -14.57
CA ARG A 293 -4.55 6.16 -14.89
C ARG A 293 -4.05 6.77 -16.20
N LYS A 294 -2.89 7.42 -16.15
CA LYS A 294 -2.23 8.01 -17.34
C LYS A 294 -0.78 7.54 -17.51
N GLY A 295 -0.06 7.28 -16.42
CA GLY A 295 1.35 6.85 -16.50
C GLY A 295 2.28 7.89 -17.15
N GLN A 296 1.92 9.17 -17.05
CA GLN A 296 2.59 10.32 -17.66
C GLN A 296 3.23 11.21 -16.58
N VAL A 297 4.24 11.98 -17.00
CA VAL A 297 4.89 13.05 -16.22
C VAL A 297 4.24 14.39 -16.60
N GLY A 298 4.00 15.26 -15.62
CA GLY A 298 3.51 16.62 -15.88
C GLY A 298 2.00 16.76 -15.94
N ASP A 299 1.25 15.72 -15.58
CA ASP A 299 -0.22 15.78 -15.64
C ASP A 299 -0.81 16.74 -14.60
N TRP A 300 -0.01 17.15 -13.60
CA TRP A 300 -0.39 18.19 -12.65
C TRP A 300 -0.78 19.53 -13.30
N GLU A 301 -0.25 19.85 -14.49
CA GLU A 301 -0.61 21.07 -15.23
C GLU A 301 -2.11 21.11 -15.60
N ASN A 302 -2.74 19.94 -15.76
CA ASN A 302 -4.16 19.85 -16.10
C ASN A 302 -5.09 20.00 -14.89
N HIS A 303 -4.55 20.09 -13.67
CA HIS A 303 -5.32 20.00 -12.44
C HIS A 303 -5.05 21.16 -11.47
N LEU A 304 -3.81 21.64 -11.38
CA LEU A 304 -3.40 22.63 -10.38
C LEU A 304 -3.46 24.05 -10.94
N THR A 305 -3.89 25.00 -10.11
CA THR A 305 -3.79 26.43 -10.43
C THR A 305 -2.35 26.92 -10.31
N ALA A 306 -2.06 28.08 -10.90
CA ALA A 306 -0.74 28.70 -10.80
C ALA A 306 -0.32 28.95 -9.35
N GLU A 307 -1.25 29.36 -8.48
CA GLU A 307 -1.01 29.60 -7.06
C GLU A 307 -0.66 28.30 -6.32
N MET A 308 -1.39 27.21 -6.60
CA MET A 308 -1.10 25.89 -6.04
C MET A 308 0.29 25.38 -6.46
N ILE A 309 0.64 25.56 -7.74
CA ILE A 309 1.95 25.19 -8.28
C ILE A 309 3.05 25.96 -7.56
N GLN A 310 2.93 27.29 -7.49
CA GLN A 310 3.91 28.16 -6.83
C GLN A 310 4.08 27.81 -5.36
N ARG A 311 3.00 27.47 -4.65
CA ARG A 311 3.08 27.09 -3.24
C ARG A 311 3.80 25.75 -3.04
N LEU A 312 3.53 24.73 -3.84
CA LEU A 312 4.26 23.46 -3.76
C LEU A 312 5.74 23.61 -4.14
N ASP A 313 6.03 24.46 -5.13
CA ASP A 313 7.40 24.80 -5.50
C ASP A 313 8.10 25.53 -4.37
N HIS A 314 7.44 26.48 -3.72
CA HIS A 314 7.97 27.17 -2.55
C HIS A 314 8.28 26.21 -1.40
N ILE A 315 7.35 25.33 -1.01
CA ILE A 315 7.58 24.32 0.03
C ILE A 315 8.75 23.40 -0.33
N THR A 316 8.83 22.99 -1.60
CA THR A 316 9.95 22.17 -2.12
C THR A 316 11.29 22.89 -2.04
N ASN A 317 11.28 24.21 -2.19
CA ASN A 317 12.46 25.07 -2.13
C ASN A 317 12.91 25.31 -0.68
N GLU A 318 11.97 25.54 0.24
CA GLU A 318 12.27 25.77 1.65
C GLU A 318 12.77 24.53 2.37
N LYS A 319 12.19 23.35 2.09
CA LYS A 319 12.49 22.12 2.84
C LYS A 319 13.93 21.62 2.67
N ASN A 320 14.61 21.97 1.58
CA ASN A 320 16.06 21.96 1.43
C ASN A 320 16.46 22.43 0.01
N GLU A 321 17.49 23.27 -0.13
CA GLU A 321 18.13 23.52 -1.44
C GLU A 321 18.57 22.21 -2.13
N ILE A 322 18.92 21.18 -1.34
CA ILE A 322 19.33 19.86 -1.83
C ILE A 322 18.14 19.05 -2.38
N ILE A 323 16.98 19.05 -1.72
CA ILE A 323 15.76 18.40 -2.25
C ILE A 323 15.36 19.09 -3.55
N SER A 324 15.45 20.41 -3.56
CA SER A 324 15.22 21.20 -4.76
C SER A 324 16.10 20.77 -5.92
N GLN A 325 17.40 20.54 -5.71
CA GLN A 325 18.26 19.99 -6.75
C GLN A 325 17.86 18.56 -7.15
N VAL A 326 17.47 17.71 -6.20
CA VAL A 326 16.98 16.34 -6.46
C VAL A 326 15.68 16.36 -7.27
N LEU A 327 14.72 17.21 -6.93
CA LEU A 327 13.38 17.25 -7.55
C LEU A 327 13.31 18.12 -8.82
N ARG A 328 14.16 19.16 -8.97
CA ARG A 328 14.17 20.06 -10.15
C ARG A 328 14.94 19.53 -11.36
N LEU A 329 15.92 18.62 -11.19
CA LEU A 329 16.68 18.07 -12.32
C LEU A 329 15.85 17.19 -13.29
N SER A 330 14.57 16.95 -13.00
CA SER A 330 13.64 16.29 -13.93
C SER A 330 12.87 17.27 -14.84
N GLU A 331 12.83 18.58 -14.51
CA GLU A 331 12.01 19.59 -15.19
C GLU A 331 12.65 20.19 -16.47
N ALA A 332 13.84 19.73 -16.87
CA ALA A 332 14.38 20.05 -18.19
C ALA A 332 13.57 19.34 -19.29
N SER A 333 12.45 19.95 -19.67
CA SER A 333 11.74 19.70 -20.92
C SER A 333 12.65 20.10 -22.10
N PRO A 334 12.69 19.35 -23.22
CA PRO A 334 13.38 19.80 -24.42
C PRO A 334 12.58 20.94 -25.05
N ALA A 335 12.85 22.17 -24.62
CA ALA A 335 12.44 23.33 -25.39
C ALA A 335 13.05 23.20 -26.80
N ALA A 336 12.20 23.19 -27.81
CA ALA A 336 12.62 23.24 -29.21
C ALA A 336 13.63 24.41 -29.40
N PRO A 337 14.72 24.20 -30.16
CA PRO A 337 15.72 25.24 -30.30
C PRO A 337 15.11 26.46 -30.98
N PRO A 338 15.31 27.68 -30.45
CA PRO A 338 14.89 28.88 -31.16
C PRO A 338 15.73 29.00 -32.44
N HIS A 339 15.05 29.07 -33.57
CA HIS A 339 15.66 29.52 -34.82
C HIS A 339 16.19 30.93 -34.63
N HIS A 340 17.51 31.10 -34.60
CA HIS A 340 18.11 32.38 -34.95
C HIS A 340 19.40 32.20 -35.76
N PRO A 341 19.61 33.05 -36.78
CA PRO A 341 20.62 32.84 -37.80
C PRO A 341 22.02 33.18 -37.28
N LEU A 342 22.98 32.38 -37.73
CA LEU A 342 24.41 32.54 -37.51
C LEU A 342 24.87 33.92 -38.01
N SER A 343 25.49 34.70 -37.13
CA SER A 343 26.44 35.73 -37.52
C SER A 343 27.73 35.53 -36.74
N PHE A 344 28.82 35.49 -37.50
CA PHE A 344 30.17 35.17 -37.08
C PHE A 344 30.92 36.39 -36.52
N LEU A 345 31.98 36.07 -35.76
CA LEU A 345 33.22 36.82 -35.47
C LEU A 345 33.32 37.51 -34.07
N PRO A 346 34.54 37.71 -33.52
CA PRO A 346 35.55 36.69 -33.21
C PRO A 346 36.15 36.86 -31.78
N ILE A 347 37.01 35.89 -31.42
CA ILE A 347 37.69 35.64 -30.15
C ILE A 347 38.80 36.65 -29.80
N SER A 348 38.92 37.09 -28.54
CA SER A 348 40.19 37.01 -27.76
C SER A 348 40.10 37.49 -26.30
N PRO A 349 41.06 37.06 -25.42
CA PRO A 349 40.79 36.72 -24.03
C PRO A 349 41.47 37.65 -23.01
N GLN A 350 40.94 37.72 -21.78
CA GLN A 350 41.69 38.18 -20.61
C GLN A 350 41.32 37.39 -19.35
N PHE A 351 42.32 36.73 -18.77
CA PHE A 351 42.41 36.29 -17.36
C PHE A 351 42.92 37.48 -16.51
N PRO A 352 42.62 37.60 -15.19
CA PRO A 352 43.27 36.81 -14.12
C PRO A 352 42.26 36.32 -13.04
N ALA A 353 42.40 35.12 -12.44
CA ALA A 353 43.32 34.66 -11.40
C ALA A 353 43.04 35.18 -9.96
N ASN A 354 42.72 34.20 -9.09
CA ASN A 354 42.94 34.09 -7.64
C ASN A 354 42.19 35.03 -6.67
N PHE A 355 41.43 34.46 -5.72
CA PHE A 355 41.91 34.28 -4.35
C PHE A 355 40.95 33.45 -3.47
N THR A 356 41.55 32.90 -2.43
CA THR A 356 41.18 31.80 -1.54
C THR A 356 40.31 32.18 -0.33
N SER A 357 39.62 31.14 0.17
CA SER A 357 39.11 30.87 1.52
C SER A 357 39.31 31.86 2.68
N ARG A 358 38.26 32.04 3.49
CA ARG A 358 38.28 31.62 4.91
C ARG A 358 36.90 31.66 5.56
N ALA A 359 36.65 30.63 6.37
CA ALA A 359 35.55 30.49 7.30
C ALA A 359 35.73 31.42 8.52
N SER A 360 34.62 31.89 9.09
CA SER A 360 34.57 32.44 10.45
C SER A 360 33.35 31.91 11.21
N VAL A 361 33.66 31.31 12.35
CA VAL A 361 32.79 30.77 13.39
C VAL A 361 32.11 31.93 14.15
N CYS A 362 30.80 31.85 14.38
CA CYS A 362 30.11 32.66 15.38
C CYS A 362 29.04 31.83 16.12
N SER A 363 29.19 31.75 17.44
CA SER A 363 28.20 31.26 18.42
C SER A 363 27.53 32.46 19.14
N PRO A 364 26.38 32.27 19.81
CA PRO A 364 25.26 33.23 19.81
C PRO A 364 25.14 34.07 21.10
N PRO A 365 24.30 35.12 21.11
CA PRO A 365 23.80 35.71 22.34
C PRO A 365 22.34 35.32 22.66
N ARG A 366 22.06 35.35 23.97
CA ARG A 366 20.83 34.94 24.68
C ARG A 366 19.64 35.90 24.51
N SER A 367 18.47 35.32 24.74
CA SER A 367 17.10 35.88 24.79
C SER A 367 16.86 37.01 25.80
N PRO A 368 15.70 37.69 25.71
CA PRO A 368 14.70 37.51 26.77
C PRO A 368 13.25 37.31 26.26
N ALA A 369 12.44 36.68 27.11
CA ALA A 369 11.04 36.27 26.91
C ALA A 369 10.02 37.43 26.99
N PRO A 370 8.76 37.17 26.56
CA PRO A 370 7.62 37.60 27.38
C PRO A 370 6.50 36.54 27.53
N THR A 371 6.13 36.33 28.79
CA THR A 371 4.77 36.20 29.39
C THR A 371 3.59 35.60 28.60
N LEU A 372 3.07 34.49 29.15
CA LEU A 372 1.79 33.84 28.87
C LEU A 372 0.60 34.54 29.57
N PRO A 373 -0.63 34.47 29.01
CA PRO A 373 -1.87 34.59 29.77
C PRO A 373 -2.51 33.23 30.10
N VAL A 374 -3.10 33.17 31.30
CA VAL A 374 -3.84 32.06 31.94
C VAL A 374 -5.27 31.95 31.37
N PRO A 375 -5.89 30.75 31.30
CA PRO A 375 -7.19 30.53 30.66
C PRO A 375 -8.39 30.84 31.57
N PRO A 376 -9.60 31.08 31.03
CA PRO A 376 -10.82 31.05 31.83
C PRO A 376 -11.44 29.64 31.94
N GLU A 377 -11.94 29.36 33.14
CA GLU A 377 -12.68 28.16 33.59
C GLU A 377 -14.07 27.96 32.93
N PRO A 378 -14.67 26.76 33.04
CA PRO A 378 -15.73 26.29 32.16
C PRO A 378 -17.14 26.73 32.61
N LYS A 379 -17.99 27.11 31.65
CA LYS A 379 -19.44 27.23 31.86
C LYS A 379 -20.12 25.92 31.47
N ALA A 380 -20.62 25.19 32.46
CA ALA A 380 -21.52 24.07 32.27
C ALA A 380 -22.88 24.55 31.75
N ARG A 381 -23.40 23.91 30.69
CA ARG A 381 -24.80 23.99 30.29
C ARG A 381 -25.32 22.56 30.09
N LEU A 382 -26.35 22.22 30.85
CA LEU A 382 -27.06 20.95 30.83
C LEU A 382 -28.01 20.95 29.62
N GLU A 383 -27.85 20.03 28.67
CA GLU A 383 -28.89 19.69 27.70
C GLU A 383 -29.19 18.19 27.79
N ILE A 384 -30.47 17.88 28.01
CA ILE A 384 -31.05 16.55 28.08
C ILE A 384 -31.60 16.22 26.69
N GLY A 385 -31.19 15.11 26.08
CA GLY A 385 -31.74 14.69 24.78
C GLY A 385 -31.26 13.34 24.23
N VAL A 386 -31.98 12.28 24.59
CA VAL A 386 -32.23 10.99 23.90
C VAL A 386 -31.03 10.14 23.44
N LEU A 387 -30.77 9.06 24.20
CA LEU A 387 -29.87 7.96 23.85
C LEU A 387 -30.63 6.86 23.07
N THR A 388 -30.36 6.70 21.77
CA THR A 388 -30.69 5.48 21.03
C THR A 388 -29.58 4.44 21.21
N VAL A 389 -29.89 3.32 21.85
CA VAL A 389 -28.96 2.20 22.08
C VAL A 389 -29.03 1.24 20.88
N PRO A 390 -27.93 0.97 20.15
CA PRO A 390 -27.89 -0.13 19.20
C PRO A 390 -27.74 -1.47 19.93
N LEU A 391 -28.50 -2.47 19.47
CA LEU A 391 -28.52 -3.85 19.95
C LEU A 391 -27.11 -4.47 19.92
N LEU A 392 -26.67 -5.04 21.05
CA LEU A 392 -25.45 -5.85 21.14
C LEU A 392 -25.64 -7.21 20.43
N PRO A 393 -24.62 -7.76 19.75
CA PRO A 393 -24.66 -9.14 19.27
C PRO A 393 -24.57 -10.13 20.45
N VAL A 394 -25.51 -11.07 20.50
CA VAL A 394 -25.55 -12.18 21.46
C VAL A 394 -24.67 -13.33 20.95
N TRP A 395 -23.80 -13.87 21.81
CA TRP A 395 -23.07 -15.10 21.54
C TRP A 395 -23.98 -16.31 21.79
N ILE A 396 -24.13 -17.19 20.80
CA ILE A 396 -24.90 -18.43 20.92
C ILE A 396 -23.94 -19.58 21.26
N GLN A 397 -24.16 -20.23 22.40
CA GLN A 397 -23.49 -21.47 22.77
C GLN A 397 -24.44 -22.65 22.47
N VAL A 398 -24.03 -23.58 21.60
CA VAL A 398 -24.81 -24.77 21.23
C VAL A 398 -24.43 -25.90 22.18
N SER A 399 -25.40 -26.45 22.91
CA SER A 399 -25.13 -27.43 24.00
C SER A 399 -25.59 -28.87 23.73
N GLU A 400 -26.31 -29.19 22.65
CA GLU A 400 -26.72 -30.59 22.39
C GLU A 400 -27.13 -30.85 20.93
N VAL A 401 -26.81 -32.05 20.41
CA VAL A 401 -27.16 -32.53 19.06
C VAL A 401 -27.89 -33.87 19.20
N GLU A 402 -29.15 -33.95 18.77
CA GLU A 402 -29.87 -35.23 18.61
C GLU A 402 -29.94 -35.62 17.13
N SER A 403 -29.55 -36.85 16.81
CA SER A 403 -29.70 -37.45 15.47
C SER A 403 -30.81 -38.51 15.48
N ARG A 404 -31.78 -38.41 14.56
CA ARG A 404 -32.71 -39.51 14.25
C ARG A 404 -32.64 -39.86 12.77
N SER A 405 -32.52 -41.15 12.46
CA SER A 405 -32.55 -41.70 11.10
C SER A 405 -33.97 -42.15 10.73
N TRP A 406 -34.37 -41.93 9.48
CA TRP A 406 -35.58 -42.51 8.89
C TRP A 406 -35.18 -43.23 7.60
N SER A 407 -35.66 -44.45 7.41
CA SER A 407 -35.44 -45.27 6.23
C SER A 407 -36.62 -45.20 5.26
N SER A 408 -36.31 -44.85 4.00
CA SER A 408 -36.94 -45.19 2.71
C SER A 408 -38.40 -45.66 2.67
N CYS A 409 -39.21 -45.05 1.79
CA CYS A 409 -40.09 -45.78 0.85
C CYS A 409 -40.53 -44.87 -0.32
N ASP A 410 -40.87 -45.55 -1.42
CA ASP A 410 -40.98 -45.13 -2.82
C ASP A 410 -42.08 -44.12 -3.20
N GLY A 411 -41.88 -43.49 -4.35
CA GLY A 411 -42.92 -43.40 -5.40
C GLY A 411 -43.51 -42.02 -5.70
N GLY A 412 -43.34 -41.58 -6.95
CA GLY A 412 -44.40 -40.92 -7.71
C GLY A 412 -44.39 -39.39 -7.80
N ASP A 413 -44.22 -38.92 -9.04
CA ASP A 413 -44.47 -37.61 -9.63
C ASP A 413 -45.47 -36.68 -8.90
N ASP A 414 -45.16 -35.38 -8.74
CA ASP A 414 -45.46 -34.34 -9.75
C ASP A 414 -45.07 -32.94 -9.24
N LEU A 415 -45.01 -31.97 -10.16
CA LEU A 415 -44.85 -30.51 -9.99
C LEU A 415 -43.44 -29.91 -9.83
N GLY A 416 -42.92 -29.44 -10.97
CA GLY A 416 -42.98 -27.98 -11.17
C GLY A 416 -41.69 -27.16 -10.96
N ARG A 417 -40.66 -27.48 -11.75
CA ARG A 417 -39.89 -26.53 -12.58
C ARG A 417 -39.57 -25.13 -11.99
N LEU A 418 -38.31 -24.93 -11.57
CA LEU A 418 -37.52 -23.75 -11.96
C LEU A 418 -36.07 -24.18 -12.21
N LYS A 419 -35.67 -24.09 -13.49
CA LYS A 419 -34.34 -24.41 -14.02
C LYS A 419 -33.39 -23.22 -13.88
N LYS A 420 -32.15 -23.49 -13.47
CA LYS A 420 -30.89 -23.10 -14.15
C LYS A 420 -29.77 -23.87 -13.44
N ASP A 421 -29.28 -24.97 -14.02
CA ASP A 421 -28.14 -25.02 -14.97
C ASP A 421 -26.98 -24.11 -14.56
N ARG A 422 -25.71 -24.54 -14.50
CA ARG A 422 -24.98 -25.82 -14.47
C ARG A 422 -23.50 -25.39 -14.51
N SER A 423 -22.61 -26.33 -14.22
CA SER A 423 -21.18 -26.38 -14.61
C SER A 423 -20.19 -25.49 -13.87
N SER A 424 -18.96 -25.91 -13.61
CA SER A 424 -18.34 -27.24 -13.40
C SER A 424 -16.88 -26.89 -13.12
N CYS A 425 -16.39 -27.12 -11.91
CA CYS A 425 -14.96 -27.15 -11.64
C CYS A 425 -14.48 -28.58 -11.80
N ASP A 426 -13.57 -28.78 -12.75
CA ASP A 426 -12.74 -29.97 -12.81
C ASP A 426 -11.78 -30.01 -11.63
N SER A 427 -11.64 -31.23 -11.13
CA SER A 427 -10.91 -31.67 -9.96
C SER A 427 -9.42 -31.82 -10.22
N GLU A 428 -8.60 -31.59 -9.19
CA GLU A 428 -7.54 -32.55 -8.84
C GLU A 428 -7.12 -32.44 -7.37
N ARG A 429 -6.90 -33.62 -6.77
CA ARG A 429 -6.73 -33.89 -5.33
C ARG A 429 -5.26 -33.72 -4.92
N ASN A 430 -5.01 -33.41 -3.63
CA ASN A 430 -4.12 -34.24 -2.81
C ASN A 430 -4.28 -34.04 -1.28
N HIS A 431 -4.54 -35.18 -0.61
CA HIS A 431 -4.11 -35.66 0.72
C HIS A 431 -4.23 -34.80 2.01
N VAL A 432 -5.31 -35.08 2.75
CA VAL A 432 -5.52 -35.35 4.19
C VAL A 432 -4.41 -35.01 5.21
N ARG A 433 -4.74 -34.14 6.19
CA ARG A 433 -4.84 -34.48 7.65
C ARG A 433 -5.61 -33.42 8.47
N GLY A 434 -6.83 -33.79 8.88
CA GLY A 434 -7.44 -33.50 10.19
C GLY A 434 -7.79 -32.06 10.59
N LYS A 435 -9.01 -31.62 10.24
CA LYS A 435 -9.94 -30.81 11.08
C LYS A 435 -11.32 -30.80 10.40
N THR A 436 -12.35 -31.32 11.07
CA THR A 436 -13.73 -31.35 10.54
C THR A 436 -14.29 -29.92 10.50
N SER A 437 -14.52 -29.39 9.30
CA SER A 437 -15.16 -28.09 9.08
C SER A 437 -16.63 -28.28 8.70
N TYR A 438 -17.55 -27.67 9.44
CA TYR A 438 -18.96 -27.57 9.01
C TYR A 438 -19.11 -26.38 8.07
N THR A 439 -19.68 -26.57 6.88
CA THR A 439 -20.14 -25.48 6.02
C THR A 439 -21.59 -25.15 6.35
N VAL A 440 -21.87 -23.87 6.65
CA VAL A 440 -23.23 -23.38 6.89
C VAL A 440 -24.00 -23.42 5.57
N GLY A 441 -25.10 -24.19 5.54
CA GLY A 441 -26.04 -24.23 4.42
C GLY A 441 -27.07 -23.11 4.47
N ASP A 442 -27.77 -22.92 3.34
CA ASP A 442 -28.68 -21.79 3.09
C ASP A 442 -29.77 -21.58 4.16
N PHE A 443 -30.08 -20.30 4.41
CA PHE A 443 -31.11 -19.87 5.35
C PHE A 443 -32.53 -20.12 4.79
N VAL A 444 -33.35 -20.90 5.50
CA VAL A 444 -34.68 -21.31 5.02
C VAL A 444 -35.84 -20.55 5.69
N GLY A 445 -35.56 -19.63 6.63
CA GLY A 445 -36.53 -18.65 7.13
C GLY A 445 -36.76 -18.63 8.64
N VAL A 446 -37.48 -17.60 9.11
CA VAL A 446 -37.81 -17.36 10.53
C VAL A 446 -39.32 -17.40 10.71
N LYS A 447 -39.80 -18.15 11.70
CA LYS A 447 -41.21 -18.14 12.13
C LYS A 447 -41.31 -17.54 13.53
N ARG A 448 -42.10 -16.47 13.68
CA ARG A 448 -42.40 -15.84 14.98
C ARG A 448 -43.70 -16.40 15.56
N LYS A 449 -43.68 -16.79 16.82
CA LYS A 449 -44.88 -17.00 17.64
C LYS A 449 -44.64 -16.41 19.04
N GLY A 450 -45.31 -15.30 19.34
CA GLY A 450 -45.18 -14.61 20.62
C GLY A 450 -43.79 -14.00 20.85
N LYS A 451 -43.35 -13.93 22.12
CA LYS A 451 -42.05 -13.35 22.52
C LYS A 451 -40.82 -14.22 22.19
N SER A 452 -41.00 -15.31 21.44
CA SER A 452 -39.94 -16.22 21.02
C SER A 452 -39.81 -16.24 19.49
N SER A 453 -38.56 -16.22 19.01
CA SER A 453 -38.22 -16.38 17.59
C SER A 453 -37.45 -17.69 17.41
N THR A 454 -37.93 -18.56 16.52
CA THR A 454 -37.23 -19.81 16.19
C THR A 454 -36.57 -19.67 14.81
N VAL A 455 -35.28 -19.95 14.75
CA VAL A 455 -34.47 -19.92 13.51
C VAL A 455 -34.15 -21.36 13.12
N THR A 456 -34.39 -21.73 11.86
CA THR A 456 -34.12 -23.09 11.34
C THR A 456 -33.05 -23.03 10.26
N TRP A 457 -32.07 -23.93 10.35
CA TRP A 457 -30.98 -24.09 9.38
C TRP A 457 -30.94 -25.54 8.89
N VAL A 458 -30.42 -25.77 7.68
CA VAL A 458 -30.14 -27.11 7.16
C VAL A 458 -28.62 -27.22 6.96
N CYS A 459 -27.98 -28.13 7.68
CA CYS A 459 -26.59 -28.50 7.43
C CYS A 459 -26.57 -29.81 6.66
N ALA A 460 -25.87 -29.86 5.52
CA ALA A 460 -25.61 -31.10 4.80
C ALA A 460 -24.21 -31.60 5.16
N ASP A 461 -24.12 -32.84 5.63
CA ASP A 461 -22.85 -33.51 5.88
C ASP A 461 -22.29 -34.08 4.56
N ARG A 462 -21.00 -33.87 4.29
CA ARG A 462 -20.30 -34.54 3.17
C ARG A 462 -19.45 -35.67 3.75
N THR A 463 -20.13 -36.68 4.28
CA THR A 463 -19.54 -38.01 4.44
C THR A 463 -20.06 -38.89 3.32
N GLY A 464 -19.15 -39.60 2.67
CA GLY A 464 -19.45 -40.42 1.49
C GLY A 464 -20.29 -41.65 1.84
N SER A 465 -21.59 -41.48 2.06
CA SER A 465 -22.64 -42.48 1.92
C SER A 465 -23.99 -41.77 2.09
N GLY A 466 -24.94 -42.04 1.19
CA GLY A 466 -26.17 -41.27 1.06
C GLY A 466 -27.05 -41.30 2.33
N GLY A 467 -27.14 -40.15 2.99
CA GLY A 467 -28.15 -39.85 4.01
C GLY A 467 -28.10 -38.37 4.37
N ALA A 468 -29.20 -37.63 4.17
CA ALA A 468 -29.33 -36.26 4.67
C ALA A 468 -29.88 -36.29 6.10
N SER A 469 -29.21 -35.62 7.04
CA SER A 469 -29.72 -35.40 8.39
C SER A 469 -30.12 -33.93 8.56
N VAL A 470 -31.21 -33.66 9.29
CA VAL A 470 -31.68 -32.30 9.60
C VAL A 470 -31.53 -32.06 11.10
N THR A 471 -30.74 -31.07 11.48
CA THR A 471 -30.55 -30.68 12.88
C THR A 471 -31.44 -29.49 13.23
N ARG A 472 -32.21 -29.58 14.32
CA ARG A 472 -33.07 -28.49 14.81
C ARG A 472 -32.41 -27.84 16.04
N ALA A 473 -32.09 -26.54 15.96
CA ALA A 473 -31.61 -25.76 17.11
C ALA A 473 -32.74 -24.86 17.66
N THR A 474 -32.87 -24.77 18.98
CA THR A 474 -33.86 -23.90 19.65
C THR A 474 -33.13 -22.92 20.55
N ALA A 475 -33.36 -21.62 20.37
CA ALA A 475 -32.78 -20.57 21.21
C ALA A 475 -33.85 -19.96 22.16
N TRP A 476 -33.46 -19.67 23.40
CA TRP A 476 -34.27 -18.94 24.37
C TRP A 476 -33.52 -17.66 24.76
N GLY A 477 -34.18 -16.50 24.71
CA GLY A 477 -33.60 -15.21 25.12
C GLY A 477 -34.11 -14.76 26.50
N ARG A 478 -33.26 -14.07 27.27
CA ARG A 478 -33.70 -13.06 28.24
C ARG A 478 -33.61 -11.68 27.61
#